data_AF-A0A6P0YRN9-F1
#
_entry.id   AF-A0A6P0YRN9-F1
#
_cell.length_a   1.000
_cell.length_b   1.000
_cell.length_c   1.000
_cell.angle_alpha   90.00
_cell.angle_beta   90.00
_cell.angle_gamma   90.00
#
_symmetry.space_group_name_H-M   'P 1'
#
loop_
_entity.id
_entity.type
_entity.pdbx_description
1 polymer ?
#
loop_
_entity_poly.entity_id
_entity_poly.type
_entity_poly.pdbx_seq_one_letter_code
_entity_poly.pdbx_strand_id
1 'polypeptide(L)'
;LRHAYWREFCENALIQLFNDSSKEVRSQAAKCFWRFEEEQLGEYVSLVEAFIESPAFATYNHNLIHALEETTAKLPDATYRVCDRFLEVVGLNAADIRTRAPIDANSISKLLVRVYSENKDSKFKSSCLDLIDHIAQMEAFGLTEALTQYER
;
A
#
# COMPACT_ATOMS: atom_id res chain seq x y z
N LEU A 1 -2.44 -16.79 25.21
CA LEU A 1 -1.80 -15.78 26.09
C LEU A 1 -0.36 -15.47 25.66
N ARG A 2 0.56 -16.44 25.63
CA ARG A 2 1.98 -16.19 25.26
C ARG A 2 2.18 -15.67 23.84
N HIS A 3 1.44 -16.16 22.85
CA HIS A 3 1.53 -15.70 21.45
C HIS A 3 1.05 -14.25 21.25
N ALA A 4 0.03 -13.81 21.99
CA ALA A 4 -0.49 -12.44 21.90
C ALA A 4 0.52 -11.41 22.43
N TYR A 5 1.22 -11.74 23.52
CA TYR A 5 2.28 -10.88 24.08
C TYR A 5 3.45 -10.69 23.09
N TRP A 6 3.93 -11.77 22.47
CA TRP A 6 5.01 -11.67 21.49
C TRP A 6 4.59 -10.90 20.24
N ARG A 7 3.33 -11.04 19.83
CA ARG A 7 2.77 -10.29 18.72
C ARG A 7 2.80 -8.78 19.01
N GLU A 8 2.21 -8.34 20.12
CA GLU A 8 2.21 -6.93 20.51
C GLU A 8 3.63 -6.35 20.64
N PHE A 9 4.55 -7.12 21.24
CA PHE A 9 5.95 -6.74 21.32
C PHE A 9 6.59 -6.54 19.94
N CYS A 10 6.38 -7.48 19.01
CA CYS A 10 6.90 -7.39 17.65
C CYS A 10 6.31 -6.24 16.86
N GLU A 11 4.99 -6.00 16.97
CA GLU A 11 4.33 -4.88 16.30
C GLU A 11 4.89 -3.54 16.79
N ASN A 12 4.99 -3.36 18.12
CA ASN A 12 5.56 -2.13 18.69
C ASN A 12 7.02 -1.92 18.28
N ALA A 13 7.83 -2.99 18.24
CA ALA A 13 9.20 -2.89 17.78
C ALA A 13 9.27 -2.51 16.29
N LEU A 14 8.47 -3.13 15.42
CA LEU A 14 8.43 -2.81 13.99
C LEU A 14 8.03 -1.35 13.75
N ILE A 15 7.03 -0.84 14.47
CA ILE A 15 6.60 0.57 14.38
C ILE A 15 7.75 1.53 14.67
N GLN A 16 8.57 1.24 15.68
CA GLN A 16 9.77 2.04 15.97
C GLN A 16 10.81 1.91 14.84
N LEU A 17 11.05 0.70 14.35
CA LEU A 17 12.06 0.44 13.30
C LEU A 17 11.68 1.03 11.94
N PHE A 18 10.39 1.19 11.64
CA PHE A 18 9.94 1.93 10.43
C PHE A 18 10.35 3.40 10.45
N ASN A 19 10.58 3.95 11.64
CA ASN A 19 10.98 5.34 11.87
C ASN A 19 12.47 5.48 12.21
N ASP A 20 13.26 4.41 12.07
CA ASP A 20 14.68 4.44 12.40
C ASP A 20 15.46 5.41 11.48
N SER A 21 16.48 6.04 12.03
CA SER A 21 17.37 6.95 11.28
C SER A 21 18.17 6.23 10.17
N SER A 22 18.53 4.96 10.39
CA SER A 22 19.21 4.12 9.41
C SER A 22 18.24 3.62 8.34
N LYS A 23 18.57 3.91 7.08
CA LYS A 23 17.84 3.39 5.91
C LYS A 23 17.90 1.86 5.83
N GLU A 24 19.00 1.26 6.29
CA GLU A 24 19.18 -0.19 6.34
C GLU A 24 18.21 -0.83 7.33
N VAL A 25 18.03 -0.23 8.51
CA VAL A 25 17.06 -0.71 9.51
C VAL A 25 15.63 -0.61 8.96
N ARG A 26 15.25 0.54 8.39
CA ARG A 26 13.94 0.72 7.75
C ARG A 26 13.68 -0.31 6.64
N SER A 27 14.70 -0.57 5.81
CA SER A 27 14.63 -1.56 4.74
C SER A 27 14.39 -2.98 5.25
N GLN A 28 15.06 -3.39 6.34
CA GLN A 28 14.84 -4.72 6.91
C GLN A 28 13.48 -4.81 7.60
N ALA A 29 13.06 -3.78 8.33
CA ALA A 29 11.76 -3.75 8.99
C ALA A 29 10.62 -3.89 7.97
N ALA A 30 10.69 -3.17 6.84
CA ALA A 30 9.67 -3.23 5.77
C ALA A 30 9.50 -4.61 5.12
N LYS A 31 10.43 -5.55 5.34
CA LYS A 31 10.28 -6.94 4.87
C LYS A 31 9.29 -7.76 5.68
N CYS A 32 8.80 -7.24 6.82
CA CYS A 32 7.77 -7.93 7.60
C CYS A 32 6.52 -8.25 6.77
N PHE A 33 6.23 -7.45 5.73
CA PHE A 33 5.06 -7.66 4.87
C PHE A 33 5.22 -8.81 3.87
N TRP A 34 6.42 -9.36 3.66
CA TRP A 34 6.68 -10.39 2.65
C TRP A 34 5.90 -11.71 2.87
N ARG A 35 5.58 -12.05 4.12
CA ARG A 35 5.08 -13.38 4.51
C ARG A 35 3.63 -13.39 5.00
N PHE A 36 2.87 -12.33 4.76
CA PHE A 36 1.44 -12.39 5.04
C PHE A 36 0.77 -13.29 4.01
N GLU A 37 0.01 -14.27 4.50
CA GLU A 37 -0.78 -15.18 3.69
C GLU A 37 -2.28 -14.94 3.93
N GLU A 38 -3.09 -15.08 2.87
CA GLU A 38 -4.55 -15.09 2.95
C GLU A 38 -5.13 -13.90 3.74
N GLU A 39 -5.84 -14.17 4.84
CA GLU A 39 -6.51 -13.19 5.70
C GLU A 39 -5.59 -12.54 6.74
N GLN A 40 -4.35 -13.02 6.90
CA GLN A 40 -3.50 -12.64 8.04
C GLN A 40 -3.24 -11.13 8.10
N LEU A 41 -3.06 -10.48 6.94
CA LEU A 41 -2.83 -9.03 6.87
C LEU A 41 -3.98 -8.25 7.52
N GLY A 42 -5.21 -8.79 7.46
CA GLY A 42 -6.40 -8.24 8.07
C GLY A 42 -6.33 -8.10 9.60
N GLU A 43 -5.47 -8.88 10.25
CA GLU A 43 -5.27 -8.76 11.69
C GLU A 43 -4.32 -7.62 12.06
N TYR A 44 -3.51 -7.10 11.14
CA TYR A 44 -2.40 -6.17 11.41
C TYR A 44 -2.65 -4.77 10.83
N VAL A 45 -3.91 -4.33 10.79
CA VAL A 45 -4.29 -3.01 10.25
C VAL A 45 -3.51 -1.88 10.91
N SER A 46 -3.39 -1.86 12.24
CA SER A 46 -2.64 -0.81 12.95
C SER A 46 -1.16 -0.77 12.56
N LEU A 47 -0.54 -1.91 12.26
CA LEU A 47 0.84 -1.99 11.79
C LEU A 47 0.97 -1.44 10.36
N VAL A 48 0.02 -1.78 9.48
CA VAL A 48 -0.06 -1.22 8.12
C VAL A 48 -0.16 0.29 8.17
N GLU A 49 -1.05 0.82 9.01
CA GLU A 49 -1.25 2.27 9.14
C GLU A 49 -0.01 2.98 9.70
N ALA A 50 0.64 2.40 10.70
CA ALA A 50 1.89 2.94 11.21
C ALA A 50 3.03 2.91 10.17
N PHE A 51 3.03 1.91 9.28
CA PHE A 51 3.99 1.86 8.18
C PHE A 51 3.72 2.95 7.14
N ILE A 52 2.46 3.17 6.72
CA ILE A 52 2.06 4.21 5.76
C ILE A 52 2.54 5.60 6.18
N GLU A 53 2.42 5.91 7.48
CA GLU A 53 2.85 7.20 8.05
C GLU A 53 4.36 7.33 8.24
N SER A 54 5.12 6.23 8.08
CA SER A 54 6.56 6.21 8.38
C SER A 54 7.44 6.65 7.19
N PRO A 55 8.68 7.10 7.46
CA PRO A 55 9.69 7.30 6.42
C PRO A 55 10.06 6.03 5.64
N ALA A 56 9.80 4.83 6.19
CA ALA A 56 10.09 3.58 5.50
C ALA A 56 9.20 3.38 4.28
N PHE A 57 7.94 3.82 4.33
CA PHE A 57 6.99 3.67 3.21
C PHE A 57 7.49 4.38 1.94
N ALA A 58 8.11 5.56 2.08
CA ALA A 58 8.56 6.37 0.95
C ALA A 58 9.51 5.64 -0.01
N THR A 59 10.24 4.63 0.46
CA THR A 59 11.22 3.89 -0.35
C THR A 59 10.96 2.37 -0.39
N TYR A 60 10.30 1.81 0.62
CA TYR A 60 10.22 0.36 0.83
C TYR A 60 8.79 -0.21 0.79
N ASN A 61 7.83 0.50 0.19
CA ASN A 61 6.41 0.11 0.14
C ASN A 61 6.09 -1.18 -0.65
N HIS A 62 6.94 -1.60 -1.60
CA HIS A 62 6.72 -2.77 -2.48
C HIS A 62 6.14 -4.03 -1.81
N ASN A 63 6.69 -4.45 -0.65
CA ASN A 63 6.21 -5.68 0.02
C ASN A 63 4.79 -5.53 0.56
N LEU A 64 4.41 -4.34 1.02
CA LEU A 64 3.04 -4.07 1.47
C LEU A 64 2.08 -4.02 0.27
N ILE A 65 2.48 -3.38 -0.83
CA ILE A 65 1.68 -3.35 -2.06
C ILE A 65 1.43 -4.77 -2.55
N HIS A 66 2.47 -5.60 -2.63
CA HIS A 66 2.34 -7.01 -3.00
C HIS A 66 1.44 -7.79 -2.03
N ALA A 67 1.62 -7.61 -0.72
CA ALA A 67 0.76 -8.26 0.28
C ALA A 67 -0.71 -7.86 0.14
N LEU A 68 -0.99 -6.61 -0.22
CA LEU A 68 -2.35 -6.14 -0.49
C LEU A 68 -2.92 -6.72 -1.79
N GLU A 69 -2.10 -6.99 -2.81
CA GLU A 69 -2.56 -7.67 -4.03
C GLU A 69 -2.97 -9.12 -3.75
N GLU A 70 -2.19 -9.83 -2.94
CA GLU A 70 -2.38 -11.28 -2.70
C GLU A 70 -3.36 -11.59 -1.56
N THR A 71 -3.61 -10.65 -0.65
CA THR A 71 -4.49 -10.90 0.51
C THR A 71 -5.94 -11.12 0.07
N THR A 72 -6.62 -12.03 0.78
CA THR A 72 -8.08 -12.19 0.70
C THR A 72 -8.82 -11.31 1.71
N ALA A 73 -8.09 -10.70 2.65
CA ALA A 73 -8.66 -9.82 3.66
C ALA A 73 -9.28 -8.56 3.04
N LYS A 74 -10.47 -8.21 3.51
CA LYS A 74 -11.16 -6.99 3.09
C LYS A 74 -10.62 -5.78 3.84
N LEU A 75 -9.70 -5.07 3.21
CA LEU A 75 -9.01 -3.90 3.76
C LEU A 75 -9.19 -2.64 2.90
N PRO A 76 -10.44 -2.19 2.65
CA PRO A 76 -10.68 -1.09 1.71
C PRO A 76 -10.00 0.22 2.14
N ASP A 77 -10.13 0.61 3.40
CA ASP A 77 -9.56 1.87 3.90
C ASP A 77 -8.02 1.86 3.89
N ALA A 78 -7.40 0.79 4.39
CA ALA A 78 -5.95 0.65 4.40
C ALA A 78 -5.38 0.57 2.97
N THR A 79 -6.05 -0.14 2.06
CA THR A 79 -5.64 -0.23 0.65
C THR A 79 -5.73 1.15 0.00
N TYR A 80 -6.82 1.89 0.21
CA TYR A 80 -6.97 3.25 -0.29
C TYR A 80 -5.85 4.17 0.21
N ARG A 81 -5.53 4.12 1.50
CA ARG A 81 -4.44 4.93 2.09
C ARG A 81 -3.07 4.58 1.53
N VAL A 82 -2.79 3.30 1.25
CA VAL A 82 -1.55 2.91 0.56
C VAL A 82 -1.49 3.53 -0.84
N CYS A 83 -2.59 3.47 -1.58
CA CYS A 83 -2.67 4.06 -2.92
C CYS A 83 -2.46 5.58 -2.89
N ASP A 84 -3.17 6.28 -2.01
CA ASP A 84 -3.06 7.73 -1.83
C ASP A 84 -1.64 8.14 -1.47
N ARG A 85 -1.07 7.50 -0.44
CA ARG A 85 0.27 7.80 0.04
C ARG A 85 1.35 7.50 -1.00
N PHE A 86 1.18 6.43 -1.78
CA PHE A 86 2.10 6.11 -2.87
C PHE A 86 2.12 7.23 -3.91
N LEU A 87 0.95 7.74 -4.32
CA LEU A 87 0.87 8.85 -5.28
C LEU A 87 1.50 10.13 -4.75
N GLU A 88 1.32 10.45 -3.47
CA GLU A 88 1.99 11.59 -2.84
C GLU A 88 3.51 11.46 -2.91
N VAL A 89 4.05 10.29 -2.53
CA VAL A 89 5.49 10.01 -2.55
C VAL A 89 6.03 10.10 -3.98
N VAL A 90 5.26 9.64 -4.96
CA VAL A 90 5.67 9.65 -6.35
C VAL A 90 5.63 11.05 -6.96
N GLY A 91 4.57 11.81 -6.68
CA GLY A 91 4.45 13.21 -7.09
C GLY A 91 5.60 14.08 -6.55
N LEU A 92 6.04 13.85 -5.31
CA LEU A 92 7.16 14.58 -4.69
C LEU A 92 8.53 14.21 -5.27
N ASN A 93 8.70 12.97 -5.76
CA ASN A 93 10.01 12.43 -6.15
C ASN A 93 10.04 11.94 -7.61
N ALA A 94 9.33 12.61 -8.52
CA ALA A 94 9.19 12.22 -9.94
C ALA A 94 10.54 11.93 -10.65
N ALA A 95 11.65 12.52 -10.18
CA ALA A 95 12.99 12.26 -10.71
C ALA A 95 13.64 10.96 -10.21
N ASP A 96 13.34 10.49 -8.98
CA ASP A 96 14.04 9.39 -8.30
C ASP A 96 13.36 8.02 -8.47
N ILE A 97 12.06 8.02 -8.81
CA ILE A 97 11.22 6.81 -8.88
C ILE A 97 11.34 6.08 -10.23
N ARG A 98 12.08 6.66 -11.17
CA ARG A 98 12.25 6.20 -12.56
C ARG A 98 12.83 4.77 -12.74
N THR A 99 13.22 4.09 -11.66
CA THR A 99 13.84 2.75 -11.71
C THR A 99 12.92 1.60 -11.26
N ARG A 100 11.82 1.87 -10.55
CA ARG A 100 10.84 0.84 -10.10
C ARG A 100 9.36 1.23 -10.24
N ALA A 101 9.07 2.49 -10.58
CA ALA A 101 7.71 3.02 -10.78
C ALA A 101 6.74 2.11 -11.55
N PRO A 102 7.12 1.42 -12.66
CA PRO A 102 6.13 0.83 -13.54
C PRO A 102 5.39 -0.38 -12.95
N ILE A 103 6.07 -1.20 -12.13
CA ILE A 103 5.47 -2.41 -11.56
C ILE A 103 4.48 -2.03 -10.45
N ASP A 104 4.94 -1.22 -9.50
CA ASP A 104 4.10 -0.78 -8.37
C ASP A 104 2.94 0.10 -8.86
N ALA A 105 3.10 0.88 -9.94
CA ALA A 105 2.03 1.67 -10.55
C ALA A 105 0.83 0.83 -11.04
N ASN A 106 1.10 -0.31 -11.69
CA ASN A 106 0.04 -1.21 -12.16
C ASN A 106 -0.68 -1.85 -10.97
N SER A 107 0.08 -2.29 -9.95
CA SER A 107 -0.48 -2.82 -8.70
C SER A 107 -1.39 -1.79 -8.02
N ILE A 108 -0.96 -0.53 -7.93
CA ILE A 108 -1.75 0.57 -7.33
C ILE A 108 -3.05 0.79 -8.10
N SER A 109 -3.01 0.77 -9.44
CA SER A 109 -4.21 0.91 -10.27
C SER A 109 -5.20 -0.24 -10.03
N LYS A 110 -4.72 -1.50 -9.98
CA LYS A 110 -5.56 -2.67 -9.68
C LYS A 110 -6.17 -2.60 -8.29
N LEU A 111 -5.38 -2.22 -7.29
CA LEU A 111 -5.83 -2.07 -5.91
C LEU A 111 -6.94 -1.03 -5.78
N LEU A 112 -6.80 0.13 -6.43
CA LEU A 112 -7.83 1.18 -6.46
C LEU A 112 -9.13 0.71 -7.13
N VAL A 113 -9.04 0.07 -8.30
CA VAL A 113 -10.22 -0.47 -9.00
C VAL A 113 -10.92 -1.53 -8.14
N ARG A 114 -10.14 -2.41 -7.47
CA ARG A 114 -10.69 -3.42 -6.56
C ARG A 114 -11.51 -2.76 -5.46
N VAL A 115 -10.94 -1.83 -4.69
CA VAL A 115 -11.65 -1.20 -3.57
C VAL A 115 -12.81 -0.31 -4.01
N TYR A 116 -12.72 0.31 -5.19
CA TYR A 116 -13.84 1.02 -5.80
C TYR A 116 -15.02 0.08 -6.13
N SER A 117 -14.73 -1.11 -6.66
CA SER A 117 -15.75 -2.07 -7.08
C SER A 117 -16.41 -2.79 -5.89
N GLU A 118 -15.64 -3.10 -4.86
CA GLU A 118 -16.09 -3.87 -3.69
C GLU A 118 -16.85 -3.02 -2.65
N ASN A 119 -16.60 -1.70 -2.63
CA ASN A 119 -17.24 -0.80 -1.67
C ASN A 119 -18.59 -0.28 -2.20
N LYS A 120 -19.58 -0.14 -1.30
CA LYS A 120 -20.92 0.38 -1.62
C LYS A 120 -21.13 1.82 -1.18
N ASP A 121 -20.25 2.35 -0.33
CA ASP A 121 -20.35 3.71 0.15
C ASP A 121 -20.03 4.71 -0.97
N SER A 122 -20.98 5.61 -1.25
CA SER A 122 -20.84 6.54 -2.38
C SER A 122 -19.73 7.57 -2.18
N LYS A 123 -19.44 7.96 -0.94
CA LYS A 123 -18.35 8.91 -0.65
C LYS A 123 -17.00 8.24 -0.87
N PHE A 124 -16.82 7.03 -0.36
CA PHE A 124 -15.61 6.24 -0.57
C PHE A 124 -15.35 6.00 -2.06
N LYS A 125 -16.39 5.64 -2.83
CA LYS A 125 -16.27 5.48 -4.28
C LYS A 125 -15.86 6.77 -4.98
N SER A 126 -16.40 7.91 -4.56
CA SER A 126 -15.99 9.23 -5.09
C SER A 126 -14.49 9.47 -4.83
N SER A 127 -14.02 9.23 -3.61
CA SER A 127 -12.60 9.38 -3.28
C SER A 127 -11.71 8.46 -4.11
N CYS A 128 -12.13 7.22 -4.36
CA CYS A 128 -11.39 6.33 -5.26
C CYS A 128 -11.32 6.88 -6.70
N LEU A 129 -12.42 7.43 -7.21
CA LEU A 129 -12.45 8.05 -8.55
C LEU A 129 -11.53 9.27 -8.62
N ASP A 130 -11.50 10.11 -7.58
CA ASP A 130 -10.60 11.26 -7.53
C ASP A 130 -9.12 10.82 -7.65
N LEU A 131 -8.73 9.72 -7.00
CA LEU A 131 -7.37 9.16 -7.15
C LEU A 131 -7.13 8.55 -8.54
N ILE A 132 -8.11 7.85 -9.09
CA ILE A 132 -8.01 7.28 -10.45
C ILE A 132 -7.83 8.40 -11.49
N ASP A 133 -8.58 9.50 -11.35
CA ASP A 133 -8.45 10.67 -12.22
C ASP A 133 -7.09 11.34 -12.07
N HIS A 134 -6.55 11.41 -10.84
CA HIS A 134 -5.21 11.92 -10.60
C HIS A 134 -4.14 11.06 -11.29
N ILE A 135 -4.23 9.72 -11.20
CA ILE A 135 -3.34 8.80 -11.92
C ILE A 135 -3.44 8.99 -13.43
N ALA A 136 -4.65 9.16 -13.97
CA ALA A 136 -4.88 9.37 -15.40
C ALA A 136 -4.21 10.65 -15.90
N GLN A 137 -4.31 11.74 -15.14
CA GLN A 137 -3.71 13.03 -15.46
C GLN A 137 -2.18 13.01 -15.42
N MET A 138 -1.58 12.11 -14.64
CA MET A 138 -0.13 11.99 -14.55
C MET A 138 0.49 11.31 -15.79
N GLU A 139 -0.30 10.86 -16.78
CA GLU A 139 0.07 10.24 -18.07
C GLU A 139 1.09 9.06 -18.00
N ALA A 140 1.56 8.66 -16.82
CA ALA A 140 2.77 7.87 -16.63
C ALA A 140 2.59 6.52 -15.88
N PHE A 141 1.36 6.12 -15.55
CA PHE A 141 1.11 5.05 -14.55
C PHE A 141 0.41 3.78 -15.05
N GLY A 142 0.34 3.53 -16.37
CA GLY A 142 -0.19 2.25 -16.90
C GLY A 142 -1.70 2.01 -16.65
N LEU A 143 -2.43 3.04 -16.21
CA LEU A 143 -3.85 2.98 -15.85
C LEU A 143 -4.75 2.43 -16.97
N THR A 144 -4.40 2.70 -18.23
CA THR A 144 -5.14 2.25 -19.42
C THR A 144 -5.27 0.72 -19.48
N GLU A 145 -4.24 -0.01 -19.07
CA GLU A 145 -4.21 -1.48 -19.13
C GLU A 145 -5.06 -2.11 -18.02
N ALA A 146 -5.02 -1.54 -16.81
CA ALA A 146 -5.82 -1.99 -15.67
C ALA A 146 -7.33 -1.78 -15.92
N LEU A 147 -7.72 -0.63 -16.47
CA LEU A 147 -9.12 -0.35 -16.83
C LEU A 147 -9.63 -1.28 -17.95
N THR A 148 -8.82 -1.51 -18.98
CA THR A 148 -9.17 -2.41 -20.10
C THR A 148 -9.38 -3.86 -19.65
N GLN A 149 -8.66 -4.32 -18.62
CA GLN A 149 -8.84 -5.67 -18.06
C GLN A 149 -10.14 -5.80 -17.26
N TYR A 150 -10.63 -4.71 -16.65
CA TYR A 150 -11.87 -4.69 -15.89
C TYR A 150 -13.14 -4.56 -16.76
N GLU A 151 -13.05 -3.86 -17.89
CA GLU A 151 -14.18 -3.68 -18.82
C GLU A 151 -14.52 -4.93 -19.66
N ARG A 152 -13.72 -5.99 -19.58
CA ARG A 152 -13.93 -7.27 -20.30
C ARG A 152 -14.61 -8.31 -19.44
#